data_AF-A0A139QMN3-F1
#
_entry.id   AF-A0A139QMN3-F1
#
_cell.length_a   1.000
_cell.length_b   1.000
_cell.length_c   1.000
_cell.angle_alpha   90.00
_cell.angle_beta   90.00
_cell.angle_gamma   90.00
#
_symmetry.space_group_name_H-M   'P 1'
#
loop_
_entity.id
_entity.type
_entity.pdbx_description
1 polymer ?
#
loop_
_entity_poly.entity_id
_entity_poly.type
_entity_poly.pdbx_seq_one_letter_code
_entity_poly.pdbx_strand_id
1 'polypeptide(L)'
;MTNFQTLVKNSKLSLKEISEATGIGYSTLGNYNQGSRSPNAKNAQILSEYFGVSIPYLLGLDDNPVLKDPGAPKEMIKDFYKVLTKGTSIEHKITKWTPFGDDLAIILAELNQSEALSDYIDFLATKKGFNPVLVKAVKEFIADEKQGLIPFLINKSGAEDSPYHYVWEAWVNSDEYKRRQEEKKSKK
;
A
#
# COMPACT_ATOMS: atom_id res chain seq x y z
N MET A 1 -16.95 14.66 -11.91
CA MET A 1 -17.13 13.25 -11.45
C MET A 1 -16.45 13.19 -10.09
N THR A 2 -17.08 12.65 -9.05
CA THR A 2 -16.43 12.56 -7.72
C THR A 2 -15.42 11.42 -7.68
N ASN A 3 -14.45 11.47 -6.76
CA ASN A 3 -13.50 10.37 -6.59
C ASN A 3 -14.22 9.08 -6.18
N PHE A 4 -15.23 9.17 -5.31
CA PHE A 4 -16.13 8.05 -5.01
C PHE A 4 -16.82 7.48 -6.27
N GLN A 5 -17.36 8.33 -7.15
CA GLN A 5 -17.99 7.88 -8.39
C GLN A 5 -17.00 7.18 -9.33
N THR A 6 -15.75 7.61 -9.34
CA THR A 6 -14.67 6.96 -10.09
C THR A 6 -14.34 5.60 -9.50
N LEU A 7 -14.26 5.48 -8.17
CA LEU A 7 -14.01 4.22 -7.47
C LEU A 7 -15.13 3.19 -7.71
N VAL A 8 -16.39 3.61 -7.69
CA VAL A 8 -17.54 2.75 -8.02
C VAL A 8 -17.48 2.24 -9.46
N LYS A 9 -17.10 3.11 -10.42
CA LYS A 9 -16.96 2.70 -11.82
C LYS A 9 -15.82 1.69 -12.00
N ASN A 10 -14.69 1.93 -11.34
CA ASN A 10 -13.51 1.07 -11.46
C ASN A 10 -13.68 -0.28 -10.77
N SER A 11 -14.46 -0.35 -9.69
CA SER A 11 -14.73 -1.61 -9.00
C SER A 11 -15.65 -2.57 -9.79
N LYS A 12 -16.31 -2.09 -10.86
CA LYS A 12 -17.30 -2.85 -11.66
C LYS A 12 -18.49 -3.37 -10.84
N LEU A 13 -18.66 -2.90 -9.60
CA LEU A 13 -19.76 -3.27 -8.71
C LEU A 13 -20.88 -2.23 -8.75
N SER A 14 -22.11 -2.69 -8.60
CA SER A 14 -23.27 -1.83 -8.40
C SER A 14 -23.25 -1.19 -7.01
N LEU A 15 -23.92 -0.03 -6.88
CA LEU A 15 -24.12 0.60 -5.57
C LEU A 15 -24.89 -0.31 -4.59
N LYS A 16 -25.64 -1.28 -5.09
CA LYS A 16 -26.35 -2.26 -4.27
C LYS A 16 -25.37 -3.25 -3.64
N GLU A 17 -24.45 -3.80 -4.42
CA GLU A 17 -23.40 -4.70 -3.93
C GLU A 17 -22.47 -3.97 -2.94
N ILE A 18 -22.12 -2.72 -3.22
CA ILE A 18 -21.32 -1.90 -2.30
C ILE A 18 -22.11 -1.61 -1.01
N SER A 19 -23.43 -1.40 -1.11
CA SER A 19 -24.30 -1.22 0.06
C SER A 19 -24.31 -2.46 0.96
N GLU A 20 -24.44 -3.64 0.36
CA GLU A 20 -24.40 -4.92 1.06
C GLU A 20 -23.03 -5.18 1.71
N ALA A 21 -21.94 -4.88 1.01
CA ALA A 21 -20.59 -5.10 1.52
C ALA A 21 -20.17 -4.11 2.63
N THR A 22 -20.60 -2.85 2.54
CA THR A 22 -20.18 -1.79 3.48
C THR A 22 -21.17 -1.56 4.61
N GLY A 23 -22.40 -2.07 4.50
CA GLY A 23 -23.49 -1.78 5.41
C GLY A 23 -24.02 -0.34 5.32
N ILE A 24 -23.55 0.46 4.36
CA ILE A 24 -24.04 1.83 4.13
C ILE A 24 -25.25 1.75 3.22
N GLY A 25 -26.36 2.37 3.60
CA GLY A 25 -27.61 2.29 2.84
C GLY A 25 -27.48 2.79 1.40
N TYR A 26 -28.12 2.09 0.46
CA TYR A 26 -28.07 2.37 -0.98
C TYR A 26 -28.36 3.85 -1.32
N SER A 27 -29.38 4.45 -0.73
CA SER A 27 -29.72 5.87 -0.94
C SER A 27 -28.60 6.82 -0.50
N THR A 28 -27.87 6.45 0.57
CA THR A 28 -26.73 7.21 1.08
C THR A 28 -25.55 7.13 0.11
N LEU A 29 -25.24 5.93 -0.41
CA LEU A 29 -24.23 5.76 -1.44
C LEU A 29 -24.60 6.46 -2.75
N GLY A 30 -25.87 6.45 -3.14
CA GLY A 30 -26.39 7.20 -4.29
C GLY A 30 -26.11 8.70 -4.19
N ASN A 31 -26.32 9.29 -3.01
CA ASN A 31 -26.01 10.70 -2.78
C ASN A 31 -24.50 10.99 -2.87
N TYR A 32 -23.64 10.09 -2.37
CA TYR A 32 -22.19 10.23 -2.52
C TYR A 32 -21.74 10.09 -3.99
N ASN A 33 -22.34 9.16 -4.72
CA ASN A 33 -22.06 8.91 -6.14
C ASN A 33 -22.42 10.09 -7.03
N GLN A 34 -23.48 10.81 -6.68
CA GLN A 34 -23.91 12.01 -7.39
C GLN A 34 -23.15 13.27 -6.91
N GLY A 35 -22.40 13.17 -5.81
CA GLY A 35 -21.73 14.32 -5.19
C GLY A 35 -22.67 15.27 -4.46
N SER A 36 -23.96 14.90 -4.28
CA SER A 36 -24.93 15.72 -3.54
C SER A 36 -24.65 15.75 -2.04
N ARG A 37 -23.89 14.76 -1.54
CA ARG A 37 -23.44 14.69 -0.15
C ARG A 37 -22.02 14.15 -0.08
N SER A 38 -21.24 14.60 0.89
CA SER A 38 -19.94 14.01 1.21
C SER A 38 -20.05 12.96 2.33
N PRO A 39 -19.27 11.86 2.30
CA PRO A 39 -19.21 10.90 3.40
C PRO A 39 -18.84 11.56 4.73
N ASN A 40 -19.55 11.22 5.79
CA ASN A 40 -19.14 11.58 7.16
C ASN A 40 -17.91 10.75 7.59
N ALA A 41 -17.26 11.13 8.69
CA ALA A 41 -16.01 10.48 9.14
C ALA A 41 -16.10 8.93 9.20
N LYS A 42 -17.18 8.39 9.77
CA LYS A 42 -17.40 6.94 9.86
C LYS A 42 -17.53 6.28 8.48
N ASN A 43 -18.36 6.84 7.60
CA ASN A 43 -18.57 6.29 6.27
C ASN A 43 -17.34 6.50 5.38
N ALA A 44 -16.65 7.62 5.52
CA ALA A 44 -15.40 7.90 4.82
C ALA A 44 -14.36 6.85 5.18
N GLN A 45 -14.23 6.50 6.47
CA GLN A 45 -13.34 5.43 6.90
C GLN A 45 -13.74 4.07 6.27
N ILE A 46 -15.00 3.65 6.41
CA ILE A 46 -15.47 2.37 5.86
C ILE A 46 -15.23 2.29 4.35
N LEU A 47 -15.55 3.35 3.61
CA LEU A 47 -15.38 3.40 2.16
C LEU A 47 -13.90 3.46 1.76
N SER A 48 -13.07 4.18 2.53
CA SER A 48 -11.63 4.25 2.29
C SER A 48 -10.97 2.88 2.47
N GLU A 49 -11.37 2.14 3.51
CA GLU A 49 -10.92 0.78 3.76
C GLU A 49 -11.46 -0.20 2.71
N TYR A 50 -12.73 -0.06 2.32
CA TYR A 50 -13.36 -0.90 1.30
C TYR A 50 -12.72 -0.76 -0.09
N PHE A 51 -12.44 0.47 -0.51
CA PHE A 51 -11.81 0.75 -1.81
C PHE A 51 -10.27 0.71 -1.77
N GLY A 52 -9.67 0.52 -0.60
CA GLY A 52 -8.21 0.51 -0.44
C GLY A 52 -7.56 1.86 -0.74
N VAL A 53 -8.25 2.97 -0.45
CA VAL A 53 -7.76 4.34 -0.73
C VAL A 53 -7.69 5.22 0.50
N SER A 54 -6.92 6.30 0.46
CA SER A 54 -6.87 7.32 1.51
C SER A 54 -8.22 8.02 1.72
N ILE A 55 -8.53 8.41 2.97
CA ILE A 55 -9.71 9.25 3.27
C ILE A 55 -9.62 10.61 2.52
N PRO A 56 -8.49 11.34 2.53
CA PRO A 56 -8.36 12.56 1.74
C PRO A 56 -8.69 12.35 0.26
N TYR A 57 -8.19 11.29 -0.37
CA TYR A 57 -8.46 10.97 -1.77
C TYR A 57 -9.94 10.62 -2.00
N LEU A 58 -10.53 9.79 -1.14
CA LEU A 58 -11.96 9.46 -1.20
C LEU A 58 -12.83 10.72 -1.19
N LEU A 59 -12.45 11.71 -0.36
CA LEU A 59 -13.15 12.98 -0.19
C LEU A 59 -12.77 14.04 -1.24
N GLY A 60 -11.83 13.75 -2.15
CA GLY A 60 -11.36 14.69 -3.18
C GLY A 60 -10.50 15.83 -2.63
N LEU A 61 -9.86 15.61 -1.48
CA LEU A 61 -8.97 16.59 -0.83
C LEU A 61 -7.51 16.47 -1.30
N ASP A 62 -7.14 15.33 -1.89
CA ASP A 62 -5.87 15.15 -2.61
C ASP A 62 -6.02 14.16 -3.77
N ASP A 63 -5.03 14.16 -4.66
CA ASP A 63 -4.95 13.25 -5.81
C ASP A 63 -4.22 11.93 -5.48
N ASN A 64 -3.91 11.69 -4.20
CA ASN A 64 -3.07 10.58 -3.78
C ASN A 64 -3.89 9.47 -3.10
N PRO A 65 -4.21 8.36 -3.80
CA PRO A 65 -5.04 7.30 -3.26
C PRO A 65 -4.39 6.48 -2.13
N VAL A 66 -3.16 6.78 -1.71
CA VAL A 66 -2.42 5.99 -0.70
C VAL A 66 -3.04 6.11 0.70
N LEU A 67 -3.53 4.98 1.24
CA LEU A 67 -4.03 4.82 2.61
C LEU A 67 -3.08 5.43 3.67
N LYS A 68 -3.61 6.21 4.62
CA LYS A 68 -2.93 6.67 5.83
C LYS A 68 -3.66 6.11 7.07
N ASP A 69 -2.96 5.38 7.94
CA ASP A 69 -3.53 4.65 9.09
C ASP A 69 -3.93 5.60 10.26
N PRO A 70 -5.19 5.60 10.74
CA PRO A 70 -5.62 6.38 11.91
C PRO A 70 -5.48 5.68 13.29
N GLY A 71 -5.03 4.42 13.38
CA GLY A 71 -4.95 3.74 14.68
C GLY A 71 -4.31 2.35 14.67
N ALA A 72 -3.11 2.23 15.22
CA ALA A 72 -2.43 0.95 15.43
C ALA A 72 -2.01 0.75 16.90
N PRO A 73 -2.48 -0.33 17.58
CA PRO A 73 -1.94 -0.80 18.88
C PRO A 73 -0.56 -1.44 18.72
N LYS A 74 0.34 -1.22 19.70
CA LYS A 74 1.78 -1.07 19.46
C LYS A 74 2.74 -2.21 19.84
N GLU A 75 2.44 -3.27 20.59
CA GLU A 75 3.51 -3.75 21.50
C GLU A 75 4.18 -5.13 21.25
N MET A 76 4.06 -5.78 20.07
CA MET A 76 4.82 -7.04 19.84
C MET A 76 5.55 -7.10 18.49
N ILE A 77 4.96 -6.53 17.44
CA ILE A 77 5.57 -6.46 16.10
C ILE A 77 6.50 -5.24 15.98
N LYS A 78 6.18 -4.14 16.68
CA LYS A 78 6.93 -2.88 16.66
C LYS A 78 8.37 -3.02 17.13
N ASP A 79 8.66 -3.95 18.04
CA ASP A 79 10.02 -4.10 18.57
C ASP A 79 10.91 -4.89 17.62
N PHE A 80 10.38 -5.89 16.91
CA PHE A 80 11.12 -6.60 15.87
C PHE A 80 11.35 -5.71 14.64
N TYR A 81 10.31 -4.97 14.22
CA TYR A 81 10.42 -3.96 13.17
C TYR A 81 11.38 -2.84 13.56
N LYS A 82 11.28 -2.24 14.76
CA LYS A 82 12.22 -1.20 15.22
C LYS A 82 13.66 -1.66 15.30
N VAL A 83 13.92 -2.93 15.60
CA VAL A 83 15.29 -3.47 15.70
C VAL A 83 15.90 -3.60 14.30
N LEU A 84 15.12 -4.01 13.29
CA LEU A 84 15.55 -4.07 11.89
C LEU A 84 15.59 -2.69 11.20
N THR A 85 14.70 -1.76 11.58
CA THR A 85 14.49 -0.47 10.90
C THR A 85 15.07 0.74 11.63
N LYS A 86 15.83 0.54 12.71
CA LYS A 86 16.38 1.66 13.50
C LYS A 86 17.35 2.49 12.64
N GLY A 87 16.82 3.57 12.06
CA GLY A 87 17.55 4.53 11.24
C GLY A 87 17.12 4.64 9.77
N THR A 88 16.21 3.78 9.29
CA THR A 88 15.84 3.70 7.85
C THR A 88 14.45 4.29 7.57
N SER A 89 14.29 5.01 6.46
CA SER A 89 13.00 5.65 6.05
C SER A 89 11.92 4.64 5.65
N ILE A 90 12.24 3.34 5.69
CA ILE A 90 11.40 2.21 5.28
C ILE A 90 10.24 1.96 6.26
N GLU A 91 10.41 2.31 7.54
CA GLU A 91 9.42 2.07 8.61
C GLU A 91 8.04 2.69 8.34
N HIS A 92 7.98 3.75 7.53
CA HIS A 92 6.74 4.45 7.19
C HIS A 92 6.02 3.85 5.96
N LYS A 93 6.61 2.87 5.28
CA LYS A 93 6.13 2.38 3.97
C LYS A 93 5.71 0.92 3.95
N ILE A 94 6.35 0.10 4.78
CA ILE A 94 5.90 -1.26 5.06
C ILE A 94 4.92 -1.18 6.22
N THR A 95 3.72 -1.68 5.99
CA THR A 95 2.63 -1.66 6.95
C THR A 95 2.24 -3.08 7.32
N LYS A 96 1.54 -3.28 8.45
CA LYS A 96 0.60 -4.41 8.55
C LYS A 96 -0.28 -4.32 7.29
N TRP A 97 -0.74 -5.35 6.61
CA TRP A 97 -1.38 -5.25 5.27
C TRP A 97 -0.45 -5.10 4.07
N THR A 98 0.82 -4.74 4.22
CA THR A 98 1.78 -4.98 3.13
C THR A 98 1.90 -6.50 2.96
N PRO A 99 1.58 -7.05 1.77
CA PRO A 99 1.76 -8.46 1.49
C PRO A 99 3.20 -8.89 1.75
N PHE A 100 3.37 -9.96 2.54
CA PHE A 100 4.68 -10.47 2.94
C PHE A 100 5.60 -9.40 3.55
N GLY A 101 5.04 -8.48 4.34
CA GLY A 101 5.76 -7.31 4.83
C GLY A 101 7.00 -7.63 5.67
N ASP A 102 6.99 -8.75 6.40
CA ASP A 102 8.12 -9.20 7.23
C ASP A 102 9.31 -9.62 6.34
N ASP A 103 9.08 -10.50 5.36
CA ASP A 103 10.09 -10.96 4.42
C ASP A 103 10.57 -9.83 3.50
N LEU A 104 9.65 -8.96 3.07
CA LEU A 104 9.97 -7.79 2.26
C LEU A 104 10.91 -6.83 3.01
N ALA A 105 10.72 -6.65 4.32
CA ALA A 105 11.61 -5.82 5.12
C ALA A 105 13.04 -6.38 5.18
N ILE A 106 13.17 -7.70 5.33
CA ILE A 106 14.47 -8.39 5.35
C ILE A 106 15.17 -8.26 3.99
N ILE A 107 14.46 -8.55 2.90
CA ILE A 107 15.00 -8.44 1.54
C ILE A 107 15.47 -7.01 1.25
N LEU A 108 14.68 -5.99 1.62
CA LEU A 108 15.04 -4.59 1.40
C LEU A 108 16.23 -4.16 2.25
N ALA A 109 16.32 -4.63 3.50
CA ALA A 109 17.48 -4.36 4.35
C ALA A 109 18.76 -4.95 3.76
N GLU A 110 18.71 -6.19 3.24
CA GLU A 110 19.85 -6.81 2.57
C GLU A 110 20.23 -6.09 1.27
N LEU A 111 19.26 -5.73 0.42
CA LEU A 111 19.51 -5.01 -0.83
C LEU A 111 20.14 -3.63 -0.59
N ASN A 112 19.66 -2.89 0.41
CA ASN A 112 20.19 -1.57 0.75
C ASN A 112 21.63 -1.63 1.28
N GLN A 113 22.00 -2.74 1.91
CA GLN A 113 23.36 -2.97 2.42
C GLN A 113 24.24 -3.72 1.42
N SER A 114 23.70 -4.12 0.26
CA SER A 114 24.39 -4.98 -0.69
C SER A 114 25.35 -4.20 -1.57
N GLU A 115 26.65 -4.35 -1.28
CA GLU A 115 27.72 -3.95 -2.22
C GLU A 115 27.55 -4.62 -3.59
N ALA A 116 27.05 -5.87 -3.63
CA ALA A 116 26.88 -6.64 -4.86
C ALA A 116 25.92 -5.98 -5.88
N LEU A 117 24.87 -5.31 -5.43
CA LEU A 117 23.95 -4.60 -6.35
C LEU A 117 24.62 -3.34 -6.92
N SER A 118 25.36 -2.60 -6.09
CA SER A 118 26.17 -1.47 -6.52
C SER A 118 27.24 -1.90 -7.52
N ASP A 119 27.92 -3.01 -7.27
CA ASP A 119 28.96 -3.58 -8.12
C ASP A 119 28.40 -4.04 -9.47
N TYR A 120 27.21 -4.65 -9.46
CA TYR A 120 26.53 -5.05 -10.69
C TYR A 120 26.15 -3.84 -11.55
N ILE A 121 25.69 -2.75 -10.94
CA ILE A 121 25.40 -1.50 -11.65
C ILE A 121 26.68 -0.90 -12.25
N ASP A 122 27.80 -0.92 -11.52
CA ASP A 122 29.10 -0.46 -12.05
C ASP A 122 29.60 -1.33 -13.20
N PHE A 123 29.42 -2.64 -13.09
CA PHE A 123 29.73 -3.58 -14.15
C PHE A 123 28.94 -3.26 -15.44
N LEU A 124 27.63 -3.05 -15.33
CA LEU A 124 26.79 -2.67 -16.46
C LEU A 124 27.19 -1.31 -17.04
N ALA A 125 27.44 -0.32 -16.19
CA ALA A 125 27.88 1.00 -16.59
C ALA A 125 29.19 0.95 -17.39
N THR A 126 30.14 0.15 -16.93
CA THR A 126 31.44 -0.05 -17.59
C THR A 126 31.27 -0.77 -18.94
N LYS A 127 30.40 -1.79 -19.01
CA LYS A 127 30.18 -2.55 -20.25
C LYS A 127 29.41 -1.79 -21.31
N LYS A 128 28.52 -0.89 -20.92
CA LYS A 128 27.60 -0.18 -21.83
C LYS A 128 27.93 1.29 -22.04
N GLY A 129 28.95 1.81 -21.34
CA GLY A 129 29.36 3.21 -21.45
C GLY A 129 28.29 4.18 -20.93
N PHE A 130 27.59 3.81 -19.85
CA PHE A 130 26.56 4.68 -19.29
C PHE A 130 27.15 5.94 -18.66
N ASN A 131 26.38 7.04 -18.72
CA ASN A 131 26.79 8.30 -18.13
C ASN A 131 26.96 8.14 -16.61
N PRO A 132 28.13 8.46 -16.02
CA PRO A 132 28.39 8.28 -14.59
C PRO A 132 27.43 9.04 -13.66
N VAL A 133 26.90 10.18 -14.11
CA VAL A 133 25.91 10.96 -13.35
C VAL A 133 24.57 10.23 -13.30
N LEU A 134 24.16 9.61 -14.40
CA LEU A 134 22.95 8.79 -14.44
C LEU A 134 23.13 7.52 -13.60
N VAL A 135 24.30 6.88 -13.68
CA VAL A 135 24.63 5.70 -12.87
C VAL A 135 24.58 6.04 -11.38
N LYS A 136 25.18 7.17 -10.99
CA LYS A 136 25.10 7.69 -9.63
C LYS A 136 23.66 7.95 -9.20
N ALA A 137 22.85 8.59 -10.04
CA ALA A 137 21.44 8.86 -9.73
C ALA A 137 20.61 7.58 -9.60
N VAL A 138 20.88 6.54 -10.40
CA VAL A 138 20.22 5.24 -10.31
C VAL A 138 20.63 4.50 -9.04
N LYS A 139 21.92 4.52 -8.69
CA LYS A 139 22.41 3.96 -7.43
C LYS A 139 21.80 4.67 -6.23
N GLU A 140 21.77 6.00 -6.26
CA GLU A 140 21.10 6.82 -5.26
C GLU A 140 19.61 6.49 -5.21
N PHE A 141 18.90 6.35 -6.34
CA PHE A 141 17.47 6.01 -6.38
C PHE A 141 17.16 4.62 -5.81
N ILE A 142 17.98 3.62 -6.11
CA ILE A 142 17.84 2.26 -5.58
C ILE A 142 18.12 2.25 -4.08
N ALA A 143 19.12 3.02 -3.63
CA ALA A 143 19.44 3.21 -2.23
C ALA A 143 18.50 4.20 -1.51
N ASP A 144 17.70 5.00 -2.24
CA ASP A 144 16.88 6.06 -1.69
C ASP A 144 15.58 5.50 -1.10
N GLU A 145 15.71 5.12 0.17
CA GLU A 145 14.62 4.75 1.05
C GLU A 145 13.49 5.78 1.10
N LYS A 146 13.75 7.06 0.76
CA LYS A 146 12.74 8.13 0.79
C LYS A 146 11.74 8.04 -0.35
N GLN A 147 12.02 7.35 -1.45
CA GLN A 147 11.04 7.12 -2.52
C GLN A 147 10.29 5.80 -2.37
N GLY A 148 10.95 4.72 -1.92
CA GLY A 148 10.28 3.49 -1.45
C GLY A 148 9.26 2.92 -2.44
N LEU A 149 9.68 2.91 -3.70
CA LEU A 149 8.88 2.45 -4.82
C LEU A 149 8.46 0.98 -4.65
N ILE A 150 9.34 0.14 -4.11
CA ILE A 150 9.06 -1.30 -3.94
C ILE A 150 7.90 -1.53 -2.94
N PRO A 151 7.95 -1.03 -1.69
CA PRO A 151 6.79 -1.08 -0.80
C PRO A 151 5.52 -0.51 -1.41
N PHE A 152 5.62 0.59 -2.17
CA PHE A 152 4.47 1.20 -2.85
C PHE A 152 3.85 0.26 -3.91
N LEU A 153 4.65 -0.40 -4.74
CA LEU A 153 4.16 -1.34 -5.75
C LEU A 153 3.53 -2.58 -5.10
N ILE A 154 4.17 -3.12 -4.06
CA ILE A 154 3.66 -4.29 -3.33
C ILE A 154 2.36 -3.96 -2.60
N ASN A 155 2.23 -2.77 -2.00
CA ASN A 155 0.98 -2.31 -1.39
C ASN A 155 -0.15 -2.15 -2.42
N LYS A 156 0.18 -1.88 -3.70
CA LYS A 156 -0.78 -1.80 -4.81
C LYS A 156 -1.10 -3.16 -5.46
N SER A 157 -0.52 -4.26 -4.98
CA SER A 157 -0.84 -5.59 -5.54
C SER A 157 -2.29 -6.01 -5.35
N GLY A 158 -3.02 -5.43 -4.39
CA GLY A 158 -4.43 -5.79 -4.15
C GLY A 158 -5.40 -5.49 -5.29
N ALA A 159 -5.05 -4.62 -6.25
CA ALA A 159 -5.90 -4.31 -7.39
C ALA A 159 -5.80 -5.39 -8.48
N GLU A 160 -6.93 -5.83 -9.04
CA GLU A 160 -6.99 -6.90 -10.07
C GLU A 160 -6.25 -6.53 -11.36
N ASP A 161 -6.19 -5.23 -11.69
CA ASP A 161 -5.46 -4.70 -12.84
C ASP A 161 -3.99 -4.41 -12.53
N SER A 162 -3.55 -4.68 -11.30
CA SER A 162 -2.15 -4.53 -10.91
C SER A 162 -1.30 -5.59 -11.63
N PRO A 163 -0.18 -5.20 -12.26
CA PRO A 163 0.78 -6.17 -12.77
C PRO A 163 1.39 -7.04 -11.66
N TYR A 164 1.16 -6.68 -10.39
CA TYR A 164 1.60 -7.41 -9.20
C TYR A 164 0.47 -8.18 -8.50
N HIS A 165 -0.71 -8.33 -9.11
CA HIS A 165 -1.86 -8.98 -8.45
C HIS A 165 -1.57 -10.39 -7.93
N TYR A 166 -0.72 -11.13 -8.65
CA TYR A 166 -0.24 -12.45 -8.23
C TYR A 166 0.40 -12.46 -6.82
N VAL A 167 1.02 -11.34 -6.40
CA VAL A 167 1.59 -11.21 -5.05
C VAL A 167 0.49 -11.17 -3.99
N TRP A 168 -0.59 -10.44 -4.27
CA TRP A 168 -1.76 -10.39 -3.40
C TRP A 168 -2.47 -11.75 -3.32
N GLU A 169 -2.68 -12.41 -4.47
CA GLU A 169 -3.29 -13.74 -4.53
C GLU A 169 -2.50 -14.79 -3.74
N ALA A 170 -1.17 -14.76 -3.83
CA ALA A 170 -0.32 -15.61 -3.01
C ALA A 170 -0.46 -15.27 -1.52
N TRP A 171 -0.49 -13.99 -1.18
CA TRP A 171 -0.56 -13.53 0.21
C TRP A 171 -1.87 -13.90 0.90
N VAL A 172 -3.03 -13.73 0.25
CA VAL A 172 -4.34 -14.09 0.85
C VAL A 172 -4.48 -15.58 1.15
N ASN A 173 -3.69 -16.43 0.48
CA ASN A 173 -3.64 -17.87 0.71
C ASN A 173 -2.58 -18.29 1.77
N SER A 174 -1.75 -17.36 2.23
CA SER A 174 -0.67 -17.61 3.19
C SER A 174 -1.17 -17.76 4.64
N ASP A 175 -0.36 -18.42 5.47
CA ASP A 175 -0.63 -18.53 6.91
C ASP A 175 -0.47 -17.19 7.63
N GLU A 176 0.38 -16.29 7.11
CA GLU A 176 0.51 -14.92 7.60
C GLU A 176 -0.83 -14.17 7.49
N TYR A 177 -1.51 -14.27 6.34
CA TYR A 177 -2.82 -13.64 6.16
C TYR A 177 -3.88 -14.24 7.08
N LYS A 178 -3.94 -15.56 7.20
CA LYS A 178 -4.89 -16.25 8.10
C LYS A 178 -4.71 -15.79 9.55
N ARG A 179 -3.47 -15.77 10.05
CA ARG A 179 -3.11 -15.25 11.38
C ARG A 179 -3.58 -13.81 11.56
N ARG A 180 -3.34 -12.92 10.58
CA ARG A 180 -3.77 -11.51 10.64
C ARG A 180 -5.30 -11.37 10.67
N GLN A 181 -6.05 -12.22 9.98
CA GLN A 181 -7.52 -12.22 10.04
C GLN A 181 -8.05 -12.70 11.41
N GLU A 182 -7.38 -13.66 12.04
CA GLU A 182 -7.72 -14.14 13.39
C GLU A 182 -7.46 -13.07 14.47
N GLU A 183 -6.30 -12.41 14.42
CA GLU A 183 -5.97 -11.27 15.29
C GLU A 183 -6.96 -10.11 15.17
N LYS A 184 -7.53 -9.91 13.97
CA LYS A 184 -8.59 -8.90 13.73
C LYS A 184 -9.91 -9.30 14.39
N LYS A 185 -10.26 -10.59 14.39
CA LYS A 185 -11.48 -11.11 15.03
C LYS A 185 -11.39 -11.09 16.55
N SER A 186 -10.20 -11.30 17.14
CA SER A 186 -10.01 -11.32 18.60
C SER A 186 -10.03 -9.94 19.27
N LYS A 187 -10.07 -8.86 18.48
CA LYS A 187 -10.09 -7.46 18.96
C LYS A 187 -11.47 -6.79 18.84
N LYS A 188 -12.51 -7.52 18.42
CA LYS A 188 -13.91 -7.11 18.43
C LYS A 188 -14.62 -7.67 19.65
#